data_AF-A0A8X6GAZ0-F1
#
_entry.id   AF-A0A8X6GAZ0-F1
#
_cell.length_a   1.000
_cell.length_b   1.000
_cell.length_c   1.000
_cell.angle_alpha   90.00
_cell.angle_beta   90.00
_cell.angle_gamma   90.00
#
_symmetry.space_group_name_H-M   'P 1'
#
loop_
_entity.id
_entity.type
_entity.pdbx_description
1 polymer ?
#
loop_
_entity_poly.entity_id
_entity_poly.type
_entity_poly.pdbx_seq_one_letter_code
_entity_poly.pdbx_strand_id
1 'polypeptide(L)'
;MAKERRYVDILELSMIPGIAAIIQSKSRNIFSFRVGILLFAVTGFVWQTKVLVEEYLRYPTVLHIEERHITVTRLPGVTFCYANG
;
A
#
# COMPACT_ATOMS: atom_id res chain seq x y z
N MET A 1 -33.80 -22.70 -1.77
CA MET A 1 -32.71 -23.63 -1.40
C MET A 1 -31.66 -23.83 -2.50
N ALA A 2 -32.00 -24.04 -3.77
CA ALA A 2 -30.99 -24.25 -4.83
C ALA A 2 -30.09 -23.03 -5.11
N LYS A 3 -30.65 -21.81 -5.01
CA LYS A 3 -29.91 -20.56 -5.23
C LYS A 3 -28.84 -20.30 -4.16
N GLU A 4 -29.15 -20.67 -2.92
CA GLU A 4 -28.31 -20.44 -1.74
C GLU A 4 -27.05 -21.32 -1.74
N ARG A 5 -27.18 -22.59 -2.16
CA ARG A 5 -26.02 -23.50 -2.35
C ARG A 5 -25.03 -22.95 -3.38
N ARG A 6 -25.55 -22.39 -4.48
CA ARG A 6 -24.71 -21.84 -5.55
C ARG A 6 -23.83 -20.67 -5.11
N TYR A 7 -24.28 -19.84 -4.17
CA TYR A 7 -23.47 -18.75 -3.62
C TYR A 7 -22.37 -19.26 -2.68
N VAL A 8 -22.67 -20.27 -1.88
CA VAL A 8 -21.69 -20.90 -0.99
C VAL A 8 -20.57 -21.53 -1.80
N ASP A 9 -20.90 -22.25 -2.88
CA ASP A 9 -19.91 -22.87 -3.76
C ASP A 9 -18.97 -21.82 -4.39
N ILE A 10 -19.52 -20.67 -4.82
CA ILE A 10 -18.73 -19.57 -5.39
C ILE A 10 -17.82 -18.92 -4.34
N LEU A 11 -18.31 -18.73 -3.11
CA LEU A 11 -17.49 -18.16 -2.04
C LEU A 11 -16.41 -19.14 -1.55
N GLU A 12 -16.65 -20.46 -1.55
CA GLU A 12 -15.62 -21.46 -1.23
C GLU A 12 -14.52 -21.51 -2.29
N LEU A 13 -14.87 -21.26 -3.56
CA LEU A 13 -13.90 -21.10 -4.66
C LEU A 13 -13.16 -19.76 -4.62
N SER A 14 -13.56 -18.81 -3.79
CA SER A 14 -12.89 -17.52 -3.70
C SER A 14 -11.55 -17.66 -2.98
N MET A 15 -10.48 -17.09 -3.56
CA MET A 15 -9.15 -17.06 -2.95
C MET A 15 -9.04 -16.02 -1.82
N ILE A 16 -10.16 -15.49 -1.33
CA ILE A 16 -10.16 -14.48 -0.27
C ILE A 16 -9.94 -15.20 1.07
N PRO A 17 -8.78 -15.00 1.72
CA PRO A 17 -8.49 -15.65 2.98
C PRO A 17 -9.53 -15.23 4.03
N GLY A 18 -10.05 -16.20 4.77
CA GLY A 18 -11.04 -15.98 5.83
C GLY A 18 -12.50 -16.21 5.41
N ILE A 19 -12.83 -16.22 4.12
CA ILE A 19 -14.20 -16.52 3.66
C ILE A 19 -14.61 -17.97 3.96
N ALA A 20 -13.71 -18.94 3.71
CA ALA A 20 -13.95 -20.34 4.07
C ALA A 20 -14.20 -20.51 5.58
N ALA A 21 -13.46 -19.77 6.42
CA ALA A 21 -13.66 -19.80 7.86
C ALA A 21 -15.01 -19.18 8.27
N ILE A 22 -15.50 -18.16 7.56
CA ILE A 22 -16.82 -17.58 7.80
C ILE A 22 -17.92 -18.60 7.48
N ILE A 23 -17.85 -19.25 6.32
CA ILE A 23 -18.84 -20.23 5.85
C ILE A 23 -18.92 -21.46 6.77
N GLN A 24 -17.78 -21.94 7.26
CA GLN A 24 -17.71 -23.10 8.15
C GLN A 24 -18.16 -22.82 9.60
N SER A 25 -18.54 -21.57 9.92
CA SER A 25 -18.92 -21.19 11.29
C SER A 25 -20.31 -21.69 11.65
N LYS A 26 -20.41 -22.63 12.60
CA LYS A 26 -21.71 -23.17 13.07
C LYS A 26 -22.51 -22.21 13.96
N SER A 27 -21.85 -21.30 14.68
CA SER A 27 -22.53 -20.38 15.60
C SER A 27 -22.69 -18.97 15.01
N ARG A 28 -23.89 -18.40 15.16
CA ARG A 28 -24.26 -17.09 14.60
C ARG A 28 -23.41 -15.94 15.15
N ASN A 29 -22.96 -16.05 16.40
CA ASN A 29 -22.11 -15.05 17.04
C ASN A 29 -20.70 -15.04 16.44
N ILE A 30 -20.10 -16.22 16.24
CA ILE A 30 -18.76 -16.34 15.63
C ILE A 30 -18.80 -15.93 14.16
N PHE A 31 -19.88 -16.30 13.45
CA PHE A 31 -20.11 -15.85 12.08
C PHE A 31 -20.11 -14.32 11.98
N SER A 32 -20.91 -13.65 12.81
CA SER A 32 -21.05 -12.19 12.79
C SER A 32 -19.73 -11.49 13.16
N PHE A 33 -18.99 -12.04 14.14
CA PHE A 33 -17.66 -11.54 14.51
C PHE A 33 -16.65 -11.66 13.36
N ARG A 34 -16.58 -12.82 12.70
CA ARG A 34 -15.66 -13.05 11.58
C ARG A 34 -16.00 -12.18 10.37
N VAL A 35 -17.28 -11.97 10.07
CA VAL A 35 -17.73 -11.01 9.05
C VAL A 35 -17.32 -9.58 9.43
N GLY A 36 -17.48 -9.20 10.70
CA GLY A 36 -17.04 -7.89 11.19
C GLY A 36 -15.54 -7.65 11.00
N ILE A 37 -14.71 -8.65 11.30
CA ILE A 37 -13.25 -8.58 11.07
C ILE A 37 -12.95 -8.42 9.58
N LEU A 38 -13.60 -9.20 8.71
CA LEU A 38 -13.38 -9.12 7.26
C LEU A 38 -13.75 -7.72 6.74
N LEU A 39 -14.88 -7.18 7.17
CA LEU A 39 -15.30 -5.82 6.81
C LEU A 39 -14.31 -4.77 7.29
N PHE A 40 -13.84 -4.88 8.53
CA PHE A 40 -12.82 -3.97 9.08
C PHE A 40 -11.53 -4.02 8.25
N ALA A 41 -11.05 -5.23 7.90
CA ALA A 41 -9.88 -5.42 7.06
C ALA A 41 -10.04 -4.80 5.67
N VAL A 42 -11.20 -5.01 5.02
CA VAL A 42 -11.51 -4.41 3.72
C VAL A 42 -11.54 -2.88 3.81
N THR A 43 -12.19 -2.32 4.82
CA THR A 43 -12.22 -0.86 5.01
C THR A 43 -10.84 -0.28 5.28
N GLY A 44 -10.02 -0.95 6.10
CA GLY A 44 -8.65 -0.55 6.39
C GLY A 44 -7.76 -0.61 5.15
N PHE A 45 -7.91 -1.67 4.34
CA PHE A 45 -7.21 -1.80 3.06
C PHE A 45 -7.56 -0.65 2.12
N VAL A 46 -8.85 -0.39 1.89
CA VAL A 46 -9.31 0.71 1.01
C VAL A 46 -8.78 2.07 1.51
N TRP A 47 -8.82 2.30 2.82
CA TRP A 47 -8.29 3.52 3.42
C TRP A 47 -6.79 3.68 3.17
N GLN A 48 -5.99 2.65 3.46
CA GLN A 48 -4.54 2.68 3.23
C GLN A 48 -4.19 2.84 1.75
N THR A 49 -4.91 2.16 0.85
CA THR A 49 -4.72 2.33 -0.59
C THR A 49 -4.98 3.77 -1.01
N LYS A 50 -6.04 4.40 -0.49
CA LYS A 50 -6.32 5.82 -0.79
C LYS A 50 -5.18 6.73 -0.35
N VAL A 51 -4.69 6.58 0.88
CA VAL A 51 -3.57 7.37 1.41
C VAL A 51 -2.31 7.17 0.57
N LEU A 52 -2.01 5.92 0.20
CA LEU A 52 -0.85 5.61 -0.64
C LEU A 52 -0.95 6.26 -2.02
N VAL A 53 -2.13 6.22 -2.63
CA VAL A 53 -2.37 6.84 -3.95
C VAL A 53 -2.25 8.36 -3.86
N GLU A 54 -2.81 8.99 -2.83
CA GLU A 54 -2.67 10.43 -2.62
C GLU A 54 -1.20 10.83 -2.45
N GLU A 55 -0.43 10.06 -1.68
CA GLU A 55 0.99 10.33 -1.47
C GLU A 55 1.83 10.07 -2.73
N TYR A 56 1.51 9.03 -3.49
CA TYR A 56 2.15 8.76 -4.78
C TYR A 56 1.94 9.91 -5.77
N LEU A 57 0.72 10.46 -5.84
CA LEU A 57 0.37 11.57 -6.72
C LEU A 57 0.99 12.91 -6.29
N ARG A 58 1.51 13.02 -5.06
CA ARG A 58 2.28 14.19 -4.61
C ARG A 58 3.69 14.25 -5.18
N TYR A 59 4.16 13.18 -5.83
CA TYR A 59 5.52 13.06 -6.35
C TYR A 59 6.59 13.48 -5.32
N PRO A 60 6.58 12.96 -4.08
CA PRO A 60 7.58 13.34 -3.09
C PRO A 60 8.96 12.90 -3.57
N THR A 61 9.86 13.86 -3.77
CA THR A 61 11.25 13.59 -4.12
C THR A 61 12.10 13.55 -2.86
N VAL A 62 12.88 12.48 -2.69
CA VAL A 62 13.88 12.38 -1.63
C VAL A 62 15.25 12.73 -2.21
N LEU A 63 15.91 13.75 -1.65
CA LEU A 63 17.28 14.06 -1.99
C LEU A 63 18.21 13.08 -1.26
N HIS A 64 18.85 12.19 -2.00
CA HIS A 64 19.90 11.35 -1.45
C HIS A 64 21.25 12.02 -1.71
N ILE A 65 21.87 12.56 -0.66
CA ILE A 65 23.21 13.15 -0.72
C ILE A 65 24.21 12.05 -0.39
N GLU A 66 25.04 11.69 -1.37
CA GLU A 66 26.14 10.75 -1.20
C GLU A 66 27.45 11.50 -1.37
N GLU A 67 28.30 11.52 -0.34
CA GLU A 67 29.63 12.12 -0.43
C GLU A 67 30.60 11.12 -1.07
N ARG A 68 30.79 11.28 -2.39
CA ARG A 68 31.78 10.47 -3.12
C ARG A 68 33.15 11.13 -2.99
N HIS A 69 34.11 10.43 -2.37
CA HIS A 69 35.51 10.84 -2.42
C HIS A 69 36.06 10.60 -3.82
N ILE A 70 36.08 11.65 -4.64
CA ILE A 70 36.59 11.62 -6.00
C ILE A 70 38.11 11.78 -5.96
N THR A 71 38.86 10.82 -6.53
CA THR A 71 40.33 10.85 -6.61
C THR A 71 40.85 11.87 -7.63
N VAL A 72 40.01 12.31 -8.58
CA VAL A 72 40.33 13.32 -9.60
C VAL A 72 39.14 14.24 -9.81
N THR A 73 39.26 15.49 -9.37
CA THR A 73 38.24 16.54 -9.55
C THR A 73 38.65 17.47 -10.69
N ARG A 74 37.74 17.80 -11.61
CA ARG A 74 37.99 18.85 -12.61
C ARG A 74 38.10 20.19 -11.88
N LEU A 75 39.12 20.99 -12.21
CA LEU A 75 39.25 22.34 -11.66
C LEU A 75 37.98 23.15 -12.01
N PRO A 76 37.32 23.82 -11.03
CA PRO A 76 36.22 24.71 -11.35
C PRO A 76 36.74 25.92 -12.15
N GLY A 77 35.85 26.50 -12.96
CA GLY A 77 36.16 27.76 -13.63
C GLY A 77 36.39 28.85 -12.58
N VAL A 78 37.61 29.37 -12.52
CA VAL A 78 37.94 30.50 -11.64
C VAL A 78 37.74 31.78 -12.44
N THR A 79 36.74 32.57 -12.04
CA THR A 79 36.51 33.89 -12.64
C THR A 79 37.10 34.95 -11.72
N PHE A 80 37.97 35.81 -12.25
CA PHE A 80 38.53 36.94 -11.52
C PHE A 80 37.90 38.23 -12.05
N CYS A 81 37.46 39.09 -11.14
CA CYS A 81 37.04 40.45 -11.44
C CYS A 81 38.11 41.43 -10.99
N TYR A 82 38.40 42.44 -11.80
CA TYR A 82 39.28 43.54 -11.42
C TYR A 82 38.53 44.48 -10.48
N ALA A 83 39.15 44.89 -9.37
CA ALA A 83 38.51 45.71 -8.34
C ALA A 83 38.39 47.20 -8.72
N ASN A 84 39.05 47.62 -9.80
CA ASN A 84 38.82 48.94 -10.39
C ASN A 84 37.86 48.78 -11.56
N GLY A 85 36.59 49.06 -11.31
CA GLY A 85 35.59 49.32 -12.33
C GLY A 85 35.92 50.57 -13.14
#